data_AF-A0A7Y5J6I7-F1
#
_entry.id   AF-A0A7Y5J6I7-F1
#
_cell.length_a   1.000
_cell.length_b   1.000
_cell.length_c   1.000
_cell.angle_alpha   90.00
_cell.angle_beta   90.00
_cell.angle_gamma   90.00
#
_symmetry.space_group_name_H-M   'P 1'
#
loop_
_entity.id
_entity.type
_entity.pdbx_description
1 polymer ?
#
loop_
_entity_poly.entity_id
_entity_poly.type
_entity_poly.pdbx_seq_one_letter_code
_entity_poly.pdbx_strand_id
1 'polypeptide(L)' 'MIELAVHFYDMGKMTMGQARKFAGIDQISFQKEMQKRGVYIKYDIEDLEEDLRTLNLIQKI' A
#
# COMPACT_ATOMS: atom_id res chain seq x y z
N MET A 1 15.56 -9.24 3.93
CA MET A 1 14.36 -8.72 4.63
C MET A 1 13.46 -7.91 3.72
N ILE A 2 13.98 -6.89 3.00
CA ILE A 2 13.18 -6.04 2.09
C ILE A 2 12.43 -6.85 1.02
N GLU A 3 13.11 -7.77 0.33
CA GLU A 3 12.49 -8.56 -0.73
C GLU A 3 11.32 -9.41 -0.22
N LEU A 4 11.51 -10.07 0.93
CA LEU A 4 10.46 -10.84 1.59
C LEU A 4 9.29 -9.96 2.07
N ALA A 5 9.60 -8.76 2.57
CA ALA A 5 8.60 -7.78 2.97
C ALA A 5 7.73 -7.34 1.78
N VAL A 6 8.37 -7.05 0.63
CA VAL A 6 7.67 -6.69 -0.61
C VAL A 6 6.82 -7.86 -1.10
N HIS A 7 7.35 -9.09 -1.07
CA HIS A 7 6.60 -10.27 -1.47
C HIS A 7 5.37 -10.54 -0.57
N PHE A 8 5.50 -10.40 0.74
CA PHE A 8 4.36 -10.54 1.66
C PHE A 8 3.33 -9.42 1.50
N TYR A 9 3.77 -8.19 1.23
CA TYR A 9 2.88 -7.10 0.87
C TYR A 9 2.11 -7.42 -0.42
N ASP A 10 2.80 -7.88 -1.46
CA ASP A 10 2.23 -8.22 -2.76
C ASP A 10 1.22 -9.38 -2.68
N MET A 11 1.49 -10.39 -1.84
CA MET A 11 0.52 -11.45 -1.53
C MET A 11 -0.62 -11.02 -0.60
N GLY A 12 -0.59 -9.80 -0.05
CA GLY A 12 -1.60 -9.30 0.90
C GLY A 12 -1.50 -9.94 2.29
N LYS A 13 -0.36 -10.56 2.62
CA LYS A 13 -0.08 -11.14 3.94
C LYS A 13 0.39 -10.11 4.96
N MET A 14 0.87 -8.96 4.48
CA MET A 14 1.22 -7.81 5.30
C MET A 14 0.60 -6.54 4.72
N THR A 15 0.07 -5.68 5.60
CA THR A 15 -0.24 -4.30 5.23
C THR A 15 1.05 -3.53 4.95
N MET A 16 0.94 -2.37 4.28
CA MET A 16 2.08 -1.47 4.05
C MET A 16 2.83 -1.16 5.36
N GLY A 17 2.09 -0.89 6.43
CA GLY A 17 2.64 -0.59 7.75
C GLY A 17 3.40 -1.77 8.37
N GLN A 18 2.88 -2.99 8.23
CA GLN A 18 3.55 -4.20 8.70
C GLN A 18 4.81 -4.50 7.89
N ALA A 19 4.73 -4.41 6.56
CA ALA A 19 5.82 -4.74 5.65
C ALA A 19 7.00 -3.76 5.80
N ARG A 20 6.75 -2.45 5.86
CA ARG A 20 7.82 -1.45 6.08
C ARG A 20 8.49 -1.61 7.44
N LYS A 21 7.70 -1.93 8.49
CA LYS A 21 8.22 -2.17 9.84
C LYS A 21 9.07 -3.44 9.87
N PHE A 22 8.65 -4.50 9.18
CA PHE A 22 9.40 -5.73 9.01
C PHE A 22 10.71 -5.53 8.21
N ALA A 23 10.69 -4.65 7.21
CA ALA A 23 11.87 -4.26 6.45
C ALA A 23 12.80 -3.28 7.18
N GLY A 24 12.34 -2.65 8.28
CA GLY A 24 13.12 -1.70 9.07
C GLY A 24 13.34 -0.35 8.39
N ILE A 25 12.48 0.04 7.45
CA ILE A 25 12.63 1.29 6.68
C ILE A 25 11.36 2.15 6.73
N ASP A 26 11.51 3.44 6.43
CA ASP A 26 10.37 4.35 6.30
C ASP A 26 9.50 4.02 5.08
N GLN A 27 8.32 4.62 5.04
CA GLN A 27 7.33 4.33 4.01
C GLN A 27 7.79 4.71 2.59
N ILE A 28 8.48 5.83 2.42
CA ILE A 28 8.93 6.30 1.10
C ILE A 28 10.04 5.40 0.58
N SER A 29 11.00 5.04 1.43
CA SER A 29 12.04 4.07 1.09
C SER A 29 11.44 2.72 0.71
N PHE A 30 10.43 2.25 1.45
CA PHE A 30 9.74 0.99 1.15
C PHE A 30 9.01 1.03 -0.21
N GLN A 31 8.31 2.11 -0.52
CA GLN A 31 7.64 2.28 -1.81
C GLN A 31 8.64 2.29 -2.99
N LYS A 32 9.83 2.88 -2.82
CA LYS A 32 10.90 2.79 -3.84
C LYS A 32 11.38 1.36 -4.04
N GLU A 33 11.48 0.58 -2.97
CA GLU A 33 11.84 -0.84 -3.06
C GLU A 33 10.75 -1.70 -3.73
N MET A 34 9.48 -1.39 -3.51
CA MET A 34 8.36 -2.00 -4.22
C MET A 34 8.41 -1.69 -5.73
N GLN A 35 8.61 -0.42 -6.09
CA GLN A 35 8.68 0.03 -7.49
C GLN A 35 9.76 -0.72 -8.27
N LYS A 36 10.95 -0.90 -7.69
CA LYS A 36 12.05 -1.67 -8.31
C LYS A 36 11.66 -3.10 -8.69
N ARG A 37 10.60 -3.64 -8.08
CA ARG A 37 10.10 -5.01 -8.23
C ARG A 37 8.76 -5.09 -8.96
N GLY A 38 8.28 -3.98 -9.52
CA GLY A 38 6.99 -3.93 -10.21
C GLY A 38 5.78 -4.08 -9.29
N VAL A 39 5.97 -3.89 -7.98
CA VAL A 39 4.88 -3.92 -7.00
C VAL A 39 4.42 -2.48 -6.77
N TYR A 40 3.13 -2.24 -6.96
CA TYR A 40 2.52 -0.92 -6.78
C TYR A 40 1.71 -0.88 -5.49
N ILE A 41 1.31 0.33 -5.09
CA ILE A 41 0.37 0.48 -3.98
C ILE A 41 -0.93 -0.20 -4.41
N LYS A 42 -1.43 -1.10 -3.56
CA LYS A 42 -2.76 -1.69 -3.67
C LYS A 42 -3.79 -0.63 -3.34
N TYR A 43 -4.17 0.13 -4.37
CA TYR A 43 -5.22 1.13 -4.35
C TYR A 43 -6.29 0.65 -5.33
N ASP A 44 -7.46 0.32 -4.82
CA ASP A 44 -8.58 -0.19 -5.62
C ASP A 44 -9.71 0.84 -5.76
N ILE A 45 -10.85 0.42 -6.32
CA ILE A 45 -11.99 1.31 -6.53
C ILE A 45 -12.67 1.64 -5.21
N GLU A 46 -12.69 0.69 -4.26
CA GLU A 46 -13.25 0.87 -2.94
C GLU A 46 -12.47 1.93 -2.14
N ASP A 47 -11.13 1.90 -2.21
CA ASP A 47 -10.25 2.93 -1.67
C ASP A 47 -10.56 4.31 -2.29
N LEU A 48 -10.71 4.37 -3.61
CA LEU A 48 -11.07 5.63 -4.30
C LEU A 48 -12.42 6.16 -3.84
N GLU A 49 -13.42 5.31 -3.73
CA GLU A 49 -14.73 5.74 -3.26
C GLU A 49 -14.69 6.22 -1.81
N GLU A 50 -13.87 5.61 -0.94
CA GLU A 50 -13.67 6.07 0.43
C GLU A 50 -13.02 7.44 0.49
N ASP A 51 -12.02 7.69 -0.36
CA ASP A 51 -11.41 9.00 -0.49
C ASP A 51 -12.41 10.06 -0.98
N LEU A 52 -13.19 9.75 -2.01
CA LEU A 52 -14.23 10.65 -2.53
C LEU A 52 -15.32 10.95 -1.49
N ARG A 53 -15.69 9.95 -0.66
CA ARG A 53 -16.59 10.13 0.48
C ARG A 53 -15.97 11.04 1.53
N THR A 54 -14.71 10.83 1.88
CA THR A 54 -13.97 11.66 2.85
C THR A 54 -13.90 13.11 2.40
N LEU A 55 -13.77 13.35 1.10
CA LEU A 55 -13.76 14.67 0.48
C LEU A 55 -15.17 15.25 0.23
N ASN A 56 -16.24 14.55 0.59
CA ASN A 56 -17.64 14.93 0.31
C ASN A 56 -17.94 15.19 -1.19
N LEU A 57 -17.20 14.55 -2.09
CA LEU A 57 -17.37 14.70 -3.54
C LEU A 57 -18.47 13.79 -4.10
N ILE A 58 -18.84 12.75 -3.36
CA ILE A 58 -19.97 11.86 -3.67
C ILE A 58 -20.85 11.69 -2.43
N GLN A 59 -22.16 11.63 -2.61
CA GLN A 59 -23.13 11.26 -1.56
C GLN A 59 -23.80 9.94 -1.92
N LYS A 60 -24.14 9.14 -0.90
CA LYS A 60 -24.94 7.93 -1.09
C LYS A 60 -26.31 8.35 -1.65
N ILE A 61 -26.65 7.85 -2.84
CA ILE A 61 -28.02 7.89 -3.37
C ILE A 61 -28.89 6.97 -2.51
#